data_AF-A0A8S2RJK4-F1
#
_entry.id   AF-A0A8S2RJK4-F1
#
_cell.length_a   1.000
_cell.length_b   1.000
_cell.length_c   1.000
_cell.angle_alpha   90.00
_cell.angle_beta   90.00
_cell.angle_gamma   90.00
#
_symmetry.space_group_name_H-M   'P 1'
#
loop_
_entity.id
_entity.type
_entity.pdbx_description
1 polymer ?
#
loop_
_entity_poly.entity_id
_entity_poly.type
_entity_poly.pdbx_seq_one_letter_code
_entity_poly.pdbx_strand_id
1 'polypeptide(L)'
;RSGSRLFLEELKKDKAATDEGKIIGQFGVGFYSTFMVSKSVDVITRSYKAGEPAYRWTSDGSGSYEIEPLVDEVERGTAIRCYLRDDCA
;
A
#
# COMPACT_ATOMS: atom_id res chain seq x y z
N ARG A 1 -14.12 -8.17 3.16
CA ARG A 1 -14.16 -8.70 1.78
C ARG A 1 -12.81 -8.40 1.15
N SER A 2 -12.05 -9.38 0.66
CA SER A 2 -10.69 -9.17 0.14
C SER A 2 -10.70 -8.95 -1.37
N GLY A 3 -10.31 -7.76 -1.83
CA GLY A 3 -10.14 -7.46 -3.26
C GLY A 3 -9.05 -8.31 -3.91
N SER A 4 -8.01 -8.69 -3.17
CA SER A 4 -6.90 -9.50 -3.70
C SER A 4 -7.31 -10.88 -4.19
N ARG A 5 -8.35 -11.50 -3.59
CA ARG A 5 -8.87 -12.80 -4.05
C ARG A 5 -9.59 -12.67 -5.40
N LEU A 6 -10.37 -11.62 -5.57
CA LEU A 6 -11.08 -11.34 -6.82
C LEU A 6 -10.12 -10.99 -7.96
N PHE A 7 -9.04 -10.24 -7.65
CA PHE A 7 -7.96 -9.96 -8.61
C PHE A 7 -7.32 -11.23 -9.18
N LEU A 8 -6.99 -12.19 -8.32
CA LEU A 8 -6.41 -13.46 -8.77
C LEU A 8 -7.39 -14.28 -9.63
N GLU A 9 -8.70 -14.15 -9.39
CA GLU A 9 -9.74 -14.80 -10.20
C GLU A 9 -9.90 -14.11 -11.57
N GLU A 10 -9.75 -12.79 -11.66
CA GLU A 10 -9.81 -12.04 -12.92
C GLU A 10 -8.55 -12.14 -13.77
N LEU A 11 -7.35 -12.04 -13.16
CA LEU A 11 -6.07 -12.26 -13.87
C LEU A 11 -6.00 -13.64 -14.54
N LYS A 12 -6.57 -14.66 -13.90
CA LYS A 12 -6.61 -16.01 -14.47
C LYS A 12 -7.57 -16.12 -15.65
N LYS A 13 -8.58 -15.25 -15.72
CA LYS A 13 -9.56 -15.20 -16.81
C LYS A 13 -9.07 -14.37 -18.00
N ASP A 14 -8.32 -13.29 -17.76
CA ASP A 14 -7.90 -12.31 -18.77
C ASP A 14 -6.46 -12.48 -19.27
N LYS A 15 -6.04 -13.69 -19.67
CA LYS A 15 -4.78 -13.89 -20.41
C LYS A 15 -4.76 -13.27 -21.83
N ALA A 16 -5.78 -12.51 -22.23
CA ALA A 16 -5.99 -12.06 -23.61
C ALA A 16 -6.40 -10.59 -23.80
N ALA A 17 -6.46 -9.74 -22.77
CA ALA A 17 -7.01 -8.39 -22.92
C ALA A 17 -6.02 -7.27 -22.56
N THR A 18 -5.77 -6.43 -23.56
CA THR A 18 -5.04 -5.17 -23.67
C THR A 18 -5.48 -4.03 -22.73
N ASP A 19 -6.01 -4.31 -21.53
CA ASP A 19 -6.62 -3.29 -20.64
C ASP A 19 -6.09 -3.38 -19.18
N GLU A 20 -4.78 -3.59 -19.04
CA GLU A 20 -4.06 -3.72 -17.75
C GLU A 20 -4.30 -2.55 -16.78
N GLY A 21 -4.66 -1.36 -17.30
CA GLY A 21 -4.93 -0.16 -16.52
C GLY A 21 -6.24 -0.16 -15.71
N LYS A 22 -7.27 -0.92 -16.12
CA LYS A 22 -8.56 -0.96 -15.41
C LYS A 22 -8.54 -1.82 -14.14
N ILE A 23 -7.66 -2.81 -14.07
CA ILE A 23 -7.65 -3.81 -13.00
C ILE A 23 -7.06 -3.25 -11.70
N ILE A 24 -6.12 -2.31 -11.78
CA ILE A 24 -5.39 -1.75 -10.63
C ILE A 24 -6.32 -0.99 -9.64
N GLY A 25 -7.43 -0.44 -10.14
CA GLY A 25 -8.38 0.37 -9.35
C GLY A 25 -9.46 -0.41 -8.59
N GLN A 26 -9.73 -1.68 -8.94
CA GLN A 26 -10.90 -2.40 -8.40
C GLN A 26 -10.58 -3.32 -7.20
N PHE A 27 -9.31 -3.68 -7.01
CA PHE A 27 -8.94 -4.77 -6.08
C PHE A 27 -8.09 -4.38 -4.89
N GLY A 28 -7.80 -3.08 -4.71
CA GLY A 28 -7.00 -2.60 -3.58
C GLY A 28 -5.55 -3.08 -3.60
N VAL A 29 -5.08 -3.65 -4.72
CA VAL A 29 -3.68 -4.03 -4.95
C VAL A 29 -2.83 -2.84 -5.43
N GLY A 30 -3.47 -1.72 -5.79
CA GLY A 30 -2.79 -0.52 -6.27
C GLY A 30 -1.78 0.08 -5.28
N PHE A 31 -1.89 -0.21 -3.98
CA PHE A 31 -0.86 0.16 -3.01
C PHE A 31 0.52 -0.38 -3.39
N TYR A 32 0.62 -1.61 -3.88
CA TYR A 32 1.90 -2.21 -4.24
C TYR A 32 2.57 -1.56 -5.45
N SER A 33 1.81 -0.79 -6.26
CA SER A 33 2.39 -0.02 -7.37
C SER A 33 3.40 1.03 -6.91
N THR A 34 3.33 1.46 -5.64
CA THR A 34 4.28 2.41 -5.03
C THR A 34 5.72 1.90 -5.04
N PHE A 35 5.94 0.59 -4.97
CA PHE A 35 7.28 -0.03 -5.01
C PHE A 35 7.93 -0.03 -6.40
N MET A 36 7.18 0.31 -7.47
CA MET A 36 7.78 0.50 -8.79
C MET A 36 8.70 1.72 -8.83
N VAL A 37 8.36 2.77 -8.09
CA VAL A 37 9.09 4.06 -8.10
C VAL A 37 9.80 4.35 -6.78
N SER A 38 9.48 3.62 -5.72
CA SER A 38 10.03 3.84 -4.37
C SER A 38 11.06 2.76 -4.01
N LYS A 39 12.10 3.17 -3.29
CA LYS A 39 13.03 2.26 -2.59
C LYS A 39 12.50 1.80 -1.24
N SER A 40 11.63 2.61 -0.62
CA SER A 40 10.96 2.29 0.63
C SER A 40 9.66 3.08 0.74
N VAL A 41 8.70 2.56 1.49
CA VAL A 41 7.40 3.18 1.74
C VAL A 41 7.09 3.12 3.22
N ASP A 42 6.75 4.28 3.80
CA ASP A 42 6.14 4.36 5.13
C ASP A 42 4.64 4.59 4.98
N VAL A 43 3.85 3.83 5.74
CA VAL A 43 2.42 4.08 5.93
C VAL A 43 2.21 4.47 7.38
N ILE A 44 1.81 5.71 7.61
CA ILE A 44 1.45 6.23 8.93
C ILE A 44 -0.07 6.25 9.00
N THR A 45 -0.65 5.56 9.98
CA THR A 45 -2.10 5.49 10.11
C THR A 45 -2.56 5.63 11.54
N ARG A 46 -3.65 6.37 11.74
CA ARG A 46 -4.34 6.53 13.01
C ARG A 46 -5.82 6.21 12.84
N SER A 47 -6.27 5.22 13.60
CA SER A 47 -7.66 4.78 13.64
C SER A 47 -8.60 5.87 14.13
N TYR A 48 -9.89 5.76 13.76
CA TYR A 48 -10.93 6.61 14.34
C TYR A 48 -11.29 6.24 15.78
N LYS A 49 -10.89 5.04 16.23
CA LYS A 49 -11.18 4.53 17.58
C LYS A 49 -10.40 5.35 18.61
N ALA A 50 -11.11 5.87 19.60
CA ALA A 50 -10.51 6.63 20.69
C ALA A 50 -9.53 5.75 21.50
N GLY A 51 -8.41 6.34 21.92
CA GLY A 51 -7.39 5.67 22.73
C GLY A 51 -6.45 4.72 21.97
N GLU A 52 -6.68 4.46 20.69
CA GLU A 52 -5.73 3.69 19.87
C GLU A 52 -4.52 4.56 19.48
N PRO A 53 -3.29 4.04 19.60
CA PRO A 53 -2.11 4.75 19.12
C PRO A 53 -2.10 4.82 17.58
N ALA A 54 -1.33 5.76 17.05
CA ALA A 54 -0.97 5.73 15.64
C ALA A 54 0.10 4.65 15.42
N TYR A 55 0.17 4.09 14.22
CA TYR A 55 1.18 3.12 13.84
C TYR A 55 1.91 3.60 12.59
N ARG A 56 3.21 3.28 12.52
CA ARG A 56 3.98 3.30 11.28
C ARG A 56 4.18 1.87 10.83
N TRP A 57 3.88 1.62 9.58
CA TRP A 57 4.29 0.45 8.83
C TRP A 57 5.38 0.86 7.85
N THR A 58 6.46 0.09 7.75
CA THR A 58 7.58 0.37 6.84
C THR A 58 7.95 -0.88 6.06
N SER A 59 8.18 -0.73 4.75
CA SER A 59 8.70 -1.81 3.90
C SER A 59 9.55 -1.25 2.75
N ASP A 60 10.50 -2.05 2.29
CA ASP A 60 11.29 -1.84 1.08
C ASP A 60 10.74 -2.63 -0.13
N GLY A 61 9.66 -3.39 0.05
CA GLY A 61 9.07 -4.24 -0.99
C GLY A 61 9.74 -5.62 -1.14
N SER A 62 10.69 -5.98 -0.27
CA SER A 62 11.37 -7.29 -0.28
C SER A 62 10.52 -8.46 0.22
N GLY A 63 9.29 -8.20 0.65
CA GLY A 63 8.36 -9.18 1.23
C GLY A 63 8.34 -9.20 2.75
N SER A 64 9.21 -8.42 3.41
CA SER A 64 9.16 -8.16 4.85
C SER A 64 8.72 -6.72 5.13
N TYR A 65 8.22 -6.49 6.35
CA TYR A 65 7.83 -5.17 6.82
C TYR A 65 7.96 -5.09 8.34
N GLU A 66 8.03 -3.86 8.84
CA GLU A 66 8.05 -3.54 10.27
C GLU A 66 6.80 -2.73 10.64
N ILE A 67 6.33 -2.90 11.88
CA ILE A 67 5.25 -2.11 12.46
C ILE A 67 5.69 -1.61 13.82
N GLU A 68 5.60 -0.29 14.03
CA GLU A 68 5.89 0.35 15.31
C GLU A 68 4.76 1.31 15.71
N PRO A 69 4.44 1.40 17.03
CA PRO A 69 3.56 2.45 17.52
C PRO A 69 4.28 3.81 17.46
N LEU A 70 3.54 4.85 17.07
CA LEU A 70 4.02 6.23 17.14
C LEU A 70 3.57 6.88 18.44
N VAL A 71 4.51 7.53 19.11
CA VAL A 71 4.29 8.29 20.35
C VAL A 71 3.84 9.73 20.10
N ASP A 72 4.10 10.26 18.91
CA ASP A 72 3.73 11.62 18.53
C ASP A 72 2.24 11.75 18.22
N GLU A 73 1.71 12.96 18.36
CA GLU A 73 0.33 13.26 18.02
C GLU A 73 0.14 13.29 16.50
N VAL A 74 -0.47 12.22 15.96
CA VAL A 74 -0.77 12.08 14.53
C VAL A 74 -2.24 12.43 14.28
N GLU A 75 -2.53 13.18 13.21
CA GLU A 75 -3.91 13.41 12.78
C GLU A 75 -4.61 12.11 12.39
N ARG A 76 -5.94 12.05 12.57
CA ARG A 76 -6.73 10.89 12.13
C ARG A 76 -6.59 10.73 10.61
N GLY A 77 -6.33 9.49 10.16
CA GLY A 77 -6.28 9.15 8.75
C GLY A 77 -5.10 8.25 8.41
N THR A 78 -4.72 8.24 7.14
CA THR A 78 -3.57 7.48 6.64
C THR A 78 -2.75 8.37 5.70
N ALA A 79 -1.45 8.47 5.96
CA ALA A 79 -0.47 9.10 5.10
C ALA A 79 0.48 8.03 4.54
N ILE A 80 0.74 8.07 3.24
CA ILE A 80 1.70 7.21 2.56
C ILE A 80 2.88 8.09 2.14
N ARG A 81 4.08 7.77 2.63
CA ARG A 81 5.32 8.45 2.27
C ARG A 81 6.16 7.50 1.42
N CYS A 82 6.45 7.94 0.20
CA CYS A 82 7.25 7.20 -0.76
C CYS A 82 8.66 7.78 -0.78
N TYR A 83 9.66 6.97 -0.41
CA TYR A 83 11.05 7.32 -0.62
C TYR A 83 11.41 6.88 -2.04
N LEU A 84 11.51 7.82 -2.96
CA LEU A 84 11.74 7.53 -4.37
C LEU A 84 13.14 6.92 -4.58
N ARG A 85 13.24 6.09 -5.63
CA ARG A 85 14.52 5.64 -6.17
C ARG A 85 15.22 6.81 -6.87
N ASP A 86 16.54 6.75 -6.98
CA ASP A 86 17.34 7.86 -7.49
C ASP A 86 17.03 8.19 -8.97
N ASP A 87 16.57 7.20 -9.75
CA ASP A 87 16.13 7.34 -11.14
C ASP A 87 14.68 7.81 -11.29
N CYS A 88 13.95 7.92 -10.19
CA CYS A 88 12.56 8.34 -10.12
C CYS A 88 12.36 9.66 -9.35
N ALA A 89 13.46 10.30 -8.91
CA ALA A 89 13.47 11.50 -8.08
C ALA A 89 13.41 12.82 -8.89
#